data_AF-A0A1Q5NCY7-F1
#
_entry.id   AF-A0A1Q5NCY7-F1
#
_cell.length_a   1.000
_cell.length_b   1.000
_cell.length_c   1.000
_cell.angle_alpha   90.00
_cell.angle_beta   90.00
_cell.angle_gamma   90.00
#
_symmetry.space_group_name_H-M   'P 1'
#
loop_
_entity.id
_entity.type
_entity.pdbx_description
1 polymer ?
#
loop_
_entity_poly.entity_id
_entity_poly.type
_entity_poly.pdbx_seq_one_letter_code
_entity_poly.pdbx_strand_id
1 'polypeptide(L)'
;MGTWGAGNFDSDTAADHLTELAERLVAEVTEAMGGDPVELEPDEYWGVAVPCNLELLLVLHRQDWVGVTLPPPELIRTWRETFLAVWERTIDGLEPKPAYKDARRAILNDTFEQLAEAATAAG
;
A
#
# COMPACT_ATOMS: atom_id res chain seq x y z
N MET A 1 -11.81 -12.63 28.90
CA MET A 1 -12.23 -13.89 28.28
C MET A 1 -12.79 -13.52 26.92
N GLY A 2 -12.00 -13.71 25.86
CA GLY A 2 -12.37 -13.29 24.50
C GLY A 2 -13.58 -14.07 24.01
N THR A 3 -14.49 -13.38 23.35
CA THR A 3 -15.59 -13.98 22.61
C THR A 3 -15.00 -14.53 21.30
N TRP A 4 -14.58 -15.79 21.33
CA TRP A 4 -14.13 -16.53 20.15
C TRP A 4 -15.35 -16.88 19.30
N GLY A 5 -15.34 -16.42 18.06
CA GLY A 5 -16.37 -16.74 17.07
C GLY A 5 -16.00 -17.98 16.26
N ALA A 6 -16.91 -18.41 15.38
CA ALA A 6 -16.70 -19.56 14.50
C ALA A 6 -16.13 -19.17 13.13
N GLY A 7 -15.89 -17.87 12.89
CA GLY A 7 -15.33 -17.35 11.65
C GLY A 7 -13.81 -17.51 11.57
N ASN A 8 -13.28 -17.42 10.35
CA ASN A 8 -11.87 -17.64 10.06
C ASN A 8 -10.92 -16.65 10.77
N PHE A 9 -11.41 -15.48 11.16
CA PHE A 9 -10.63 -14.40 11.78
C PHE A 9 -11.01 -14.17 13.25
N ASP A 10 -11.85 -15.01 13.83
CA ASP A 10 -12.36 -14.82 15.20
C ASP A 10 -11.47 -15.50 16.27
N SER A 11 -10.19 -15.65 15.96
CA SER A 11 -9.21 -16.33 16.84
C SER A 11 -7.90 -15.56 16.94
N ASP A 12 -7.27 -15.53 18.12
CA ASP A 12 -5.98 -14.87 18.34
C ASP A 12 -4.92 -15.35 17.34
N THR A 13 -4.85 -16.65 17.04
CA THR A 13 -3.91 -17.16 16.04
C THR A 13 -4.16 -16.62 14.63
N ALA A 14 -5.44 -16.36 14.28
CA ALA A 14 -5.76 -15.71 13.02
C ALA A 14 -5.38 -14.22 13.04
N ALA A 15 -5.55 -13.54 14.18
CA ALA A 15 -5.11 -12.15 14.37
C ALA A 15 -3.58 -12.02 14.31
N ASP A 16 -2.83 -12.94 14.93
CA ASP A 16 -1.37 -13.01 14.85
C ASP A 16 -0.92 -13.21 13.40
N HIS A 17 -1.54 -14.16 12.69
CA HIS A 17 -1.24 -14.41 11.29
C HIS A 17 -1.51 -13.17 10.41
N LEU A 18 -2.60 -12.46 10.66
CA LEU A 18 -2.96 -11.27 9.91
C LEU A 18 -2.02 -10.10 10.22
N THR A 19 -1.54 -10.00 11.46
CA THR A 19 -0.52 -9.05 11.89
C THR A 19 0.77 -9.27 11.11
N GLU A 20 1.29 -10.50 11.09
CA GLU A 20 2.50 -10.84 10.34
C GLU A 20 2.35 -10.58 8.83
N LEU A 21 1.16 -10.82 8.27
CA LEU A 21 0.85 -10.52 6.87
C LEU A 21 0.88 -9.02 6.59
N ALA A 22 0.20 -8.21 7.41
CA ALA A 22 0.15 -6.76 7.25
C ALA A 22 1.55 -6.13 7.43
N GLU A 23 2.29 -6.55 8.45
CA GLU A 23 3.66 -6.10 8.71
C GLU A 23 4.59 -6.40 7.54
N ARG A 24 4.46 -7.57 6.91
CA ARG A 24 5.27 -7.92 5.73
C ARG A 24 4.98 -7.02 4.54
N LEU A 25 3.70 -6.74 4.25
CA LEU A 25 3.33 -5.82 3.16
C LEU A 25 3.89 -4.41 3.40
N VAL A 26 3.83 -3.94 4.65
CA VAL A 26 4.41 -2.66 5.07
C VAL A 26 5.94 -2.67 4.93
N ALA A 27 6.60 -3.74 5.35
CA ALA A 27 8.05 -3.89 5.24
C ALA A 27 8.51 -3.87 3.78
N GLU A 28 7.86 -4.64 2.90
CA GLU A 28 8.15 -4.67 1.47
C GLU A 28 8.02 -3.28 0.83
N VAL A 29 6.95 -2.53 1.14
CA VAL A 29 6.80 -1.14 0.67
C VAL A 29 7.90 -0.25 1.23
N THR A 30 8.22 -0.37 2.52
CA THR A 30 9.26 0.44 3.16
C THR A 30 10.63 0.19 2.53
N GLU A 31 10.97 -1.08 2.29
CA GLU A 31 12.22 -1.48 1.65
C GLU A 31 12.30 -0.98 0.21
N ALA A 32 11.23 -1.13 -0.57
CA ALA A 32 11.16 -0.60 -1.94
C ALA A 32 11.35 0.92 -1.99
N MET A 33 10.73 1.65 -1.05
CA MET A 33 10.82 3.12 -0.97
C MET A 33 12.20 3.63 -0.52
N GLY A 34 12.94 2.82 0.24
CA GLY A 34 14.30 3.13 0.71
C GLY A 34 15.42 2.58 -0.18
N GLY A 35 15.08 1.79 -1.19
CA GLY A 35 16.00 1.11 -2.10
C GLY A 35 16.47 1.96 -3.29
N ASP A 36 16.90 1.28 -4.35
CA ASP A 36 17.26 1.93 -5.62
C ASP A 36 15.99 2.49 -6.28
N PRO A 37 15.91 3.81 -6.57
CA PRO A 37 14.76 4.39 -7.24
C PRO A 37 14.44 3.80 -8.62
N VAL A 38 15.40 3.17 -9.29
CA VAL A 38 15.15 2.50 -10.58
C VAL A 38 14.11 1.40 -10.43
N GLU A 39 14.14 0.65 -9.32
CA GLU A 39 13.20 -0.45 -9.07
C GLU A 39 11.73 0.01 -8.95
N LEU A 40 11.50 1.31 -8.71
CA LEU A 40 10.17 1.93 -8.65
C LEU A 40 9.68 2.43 -10.02
N GLU A 41 10.47 2.30 -11.08
CA GLU A 41 10.06 2.71 -12.42
C GLU A 41 8.85 1.88 -12.92
N PRO A 42 7.97 2.45 -13.78
CA PRO A 42 6.68 1.85 -14.10
C PRO A 42 6.74 0.45 -14.74
N ASP A 43 7.86 0.09 -15.35
CA ASP A 43 8.15 -1.19 -15.97
C ASP A 43 9.00 -2.13 -15.11
N GLU A 44 9.36 -1.71 -13.90
CA GLU A 44 10.08 -2.52 -12.91
C GLU A 44 9.14 -3.16 -11.89
N TYR A 45 9.64 -4.17 -11.18
CA TYR A 45 8.82 -4.99 -10.28
C TYR A 45 8.13 -4.14 -9.19
N TRP A 46 8.88 -3.28 -8.49
CA TRP A 46 8.31 -2.49 -7.40
C TRP A 46 7.44 -1.33 -7.90
N GLY A 47 7.63 -0.86 -9.14
CA GLY A 47 6.69 0.04 -9.82
C GLY A 47 5.28 -0.56 -10.01
N VAL A 48 5.16 -1.89 -9.99
CA VAL A 48 3.88 -2.62 -10.05
C VAL A 48 3.44 -3.10 -8.67
N ALA A 49 4.35 -3.70 -7.90
CA ALA A 49 4.02 -4.37 -6.64
C ALA A 49 3.66 -3.40 -5.51
N VAL A 50 4.29 -2.22 -5.43
CA VAL A 50 3.99 -1.25 -4.35
C VAL A 50 2.50 -0.83 -4.37
N PRO A 51 1.91 -0.33 -5.48
CA PRO A 51 0.49 0.00 -5.50
C PRO A 51 -0.42 -1.18 -5.13
N CYS A 52 -0.06 -2.41 -5.52
CA CYS A 52 -0.80 -3.61 -5.16
C CYS A 52 -0.78 -3.87 -3.65
N ASN A 53 0.39 -3.77 -3.01
CA ASN A 53 0.54 -3.96 -1.57
C ASN A 53 -0.26 -2.92 -0.78
N LEU A 54 -0.28 -1.66 -1.22
CA LEU A 54 -1.08 -0.60 -0.61
C LEU A 54 -2.59 -0.86 -0.74
N GLU A 55 -3.06 -1.28 -1.91
CA GLU A 55 -4.46 -1.64 -2.14
C GLU A 55 -4.86 -2.86 -1.28
N LEU A 56 -3.99 -3.86 -1.14
CA LEU A 56 -4.22 -5.01 -0.27
C LEU A 56 -4.34 -4.60 1.21
N LEU A 57 -3.45 -3.73 1.70
CA LEU A 57 -3.54 -3.18 3.06
C LEU A 57 -4.87 -2.47 3.29
N LEU A 58 -5.32 -1.66 2.32
CA LEU A 58 -6.60 -0.96 2.39
C LEU A 58 -7.80 -1.94 2.41
N VAL A 59 -7.78 -2.97 1.56
CA VAL A 59 -8.82 -4.00 1.52
C VAL A 59 -8.90 -4.78 2.83
N LEU A 60 -7.74 -5.17 3.39
CA LEU A 60 -7.66 -5.87 4.68
C LEU A 60 -8.18 -4.98 5.82
N HIS A 61 -7.77 -3.72 5.86
CA HIS A 61 -8.20 -2.77 6.89
C HIS A 61 -9.71 -2.56 6.88
N ARG A 62 -10.34 -2.47 5.70
CA ARG A 62 -11.79 -2.32 5.55
C ARG A 62 -12.61 -3.50 6.09
N GLN A 63 -12.00 -4.66 6.34
CA GLN A 63 -12.70 -5.79 6.94
C GLN A 63 -12.89 -5.66 8.46
N ASP A 64 -12.22 -4.69 9.10
CA ASP A 64 -12.26 -4.49 10.56
C ASP A 64 -11.86 -5.75 11.36
N TRP A 65 -10.94 -6.54 10.80
CA TRP A 65 -10.37 -7.71 11.46
C TRP A 65 -9.23 -7.30 12.39
N VAL A 66 -9.17 -7.94 13.57
CA VAL A 66 -8.06 -7.76 14.51
C VAL A 66 -6.74 -8.21 13.85
N GLY A 67 -5.70 -7.41 14.02
CA GLY A 67 -4.35 -7.69 13.50
C GLY A 67 -3.94 -6.84 12.29
N VAL A 68 -4.86 -6.09 11.67
CA VAL A 68 -4.48 -5.15 10.59
C VAL A 68 -4.15 -3.79 11.17
N THR A 69 -2.85 -3.47 11.24
CA THR A 69 -2.38 -2.12 11.59
C THR A 69 -1.83 -1.42 10.36
N LEU A 70 -2.30 -0.19 10.12
CA LEU A 70 -1.79 0.64 9.04
C LEU A 70 -0.59 1.49 9.50
N PRO A 71 0.37 1.81 8.59
CA PRO A 71 1.42 2.77 8.89
C PRO A 71 0.87 4.17 9.18
N PRO A 72 1.63 5.04 9.87
CA PRO A 72 1.21 6.42 10.10
C PRO A 72 0.89 7.15 8.78
N PRO A 73 -0.15 8.01 8.75
CA PRO A 73 -0.57 8.71 7.53
C PRO A 73 0.55 9.55 6.90
N GLU A 74 1.40 10.17 7.72
CA GLU A 74 2.53 10.97 7.23
C GLU A 74 3.60 10.11 6.54
N LEU A 75 3.79 8.86 6.96
CA LEU A 75 4.70 7.93 6.30
C LEU A 75 4.14 7.51 4.93
N ILE A 76 2.84 7.24 4.85
CA ILE A 76 2.16 6.90 3.59
C ILE A 76 2.26 8.06 2.59
N ARG A 77 2.08 9.30 3.06
CA ARG A 77 2.26 10.50 2.22
C ARG A 77 3.71 10.67 1.76
N THR A 78 4.69 10.37 2.60
CA THR A 78 6.10 10.35 2.21
C THR A 78 6.35 9.32 1.10
N TRP A 79 5.79 8.11 1.21
CA TRP A 79 5.89 7.09 0.16
C TRP A 79 5.24 7.54 -1.15
N ARG A 80 4.09 8.22 -1.07
CA ARG A 80 3.41 8.78 -2.25
C ARG A 80 4.32 9.74 -3.00
N GLU A 81 4.97 10.66 -2.28
CA GLU A 81 5.90 11.62 -2.87
C GLU A 81 7.09 10.92 -3.54
N THR A 82 7.72 9.96 -2.85
CA THR A 82 8.83 9.17 -3.38
C THR A 82 8.44 8.42 -4.65
N PHE A 83 7.34 7.66 -4.59
CA PHE A 83 6.89 6.82 -5.71
C PHE A 83 6.50 7.66 -6.93
N LEU A 84 5.68 8.70 -6.73
CA LEU A 84 5.25 9.54 -7.83
C LEU A 84 6.40 10.36 -8.43
N ALA A 85 7.39 10.76 -7.63
CA ALA A 85 8.57 11.43 -8.17
C ALA A 85 9.35 10.55 -9.16
N VAL A 86 9.47 9.25 -8.89
CA VAL A 86 10.06 8.29 -9.85
C VAL A 86 9.13 8.09 -11.05
N TRP A 87 7.87 7.78 -10.79
CA TRP A 87 6.91 7.47 -11.84
C TRP A 87 6.74 8.61 -12.86
N GLU A 88 6.61 9.87 -12.40
CA GLU A 88 6.42 11.04 -13.27
C GLU A 88 7.60 11.28 -14.21
N ARG A 89 8.83 11.09 -13.71
CA ARG A 89 10.04 11.38 -14.49
C ARG A 89 10.38 10.30 -15.51
N THR A 90 9.88 9.07 -15.34
CA THR A 90 10.25 7.94 -16.21
C THR A 90 9.12 7.48 -17.13
N ILE A 91 7.85 7.68 -16.77
CA ILE A 91 6.72 7.16 -17.55
C ILE A 91 6.70 7.64 -19.02
N ASP A 92 7.13 8.86 -19.31
CA ASP A 92 7.15 9.36 -20.71
C ASP A 92 8.16 8.62 -21.59
N GLY A 93 9.23 8.07 -20.99
CA GLY A 93 10.22 7.24 -21.69
C GLY A 93 9.67 5.92 -22.18
N LEU A 94 8.51 5.50 -21.65
CA LEU A 94 7.80 4.28 -22.07
C LEU A 94 6.74 4.55 -23.14
N GLU A 95 6.68 5.78 -23.67
CA GLU A 95 5.75 6.20 -24.74
C GLU A 95 4.28 5.79 -24.49
N PRO A 96 3.69 6.17 -23.33
CA PRO A 96 2.34 5.76 -22.97
C PRO A 96 1.31 6.37 -23.92
N LYS A 97 0.12 5.74 -23.99
CA LYS A 97 -1.02 6.33 -24.71
C LYS A 97 -1.36 7.71 -24.11
N PRO A 98 -1.83 8.68 -24.92
CA PRO A 98 -2.01 10.08 -24.47
C PRO A 98 -2.81 10.27 -23.18
N ALA A 99 -3.83 9.45 -22.92
CA ALA A 99 -4.66 9.55 -21.71
C ALA A 99 -4.20 8.64 -20.55
N TYR A 100 -3.24 7.73 -20.80
CA TYR A 100 -2.81 6.75 -19.80
C TYR A 100 -2.11 7.42 -18.62
N LYS A 101 -1.23 8.39 -18.89
CA LYS A 101 -0.47 9.08 -17.84
C LYS A 101 -1.41 9.75 -16.84
N ASP A 102 -2.36 10.56 -17.31
CA ASP A 102 -3.28 11.26 -16.42
C ASP A 102 -4.19 10.30 -15.65
N ALA A 103 -4.72 9.27 -16.31
CA ALA A 103 -5.57 8.27 -15.66
C ALA A 103 -4.80 7.47 -14.60
N ARG A 104 -3.57 7.01 -14.92
CA ARG A 104 -2.75 6.22 -14.00
C ARG A 104 -2.25 7.06 -12.83
N ARG A 105 -1.85 8.31 -13.06
CA ARG A 105 -1.50 9.27 -12.01
C ARG A 105 -2.64 9.43 -11.01
N ALA A 106 -3.88 9.60 -11.50
CA ALA A 106 -5.05 9.76 -10.63
C ALA A 106 -5.24 8.52 -9.74
N ILE A 107 -5.19 7.32 -10.33
CA ILE A 107 -5.31 6.04 -9.58
C ILE A 107 -4.22 5.92 -8.52
N LEU A 108 -2.95 6.17 -8.88
CA LEU A 108 -1.85 6.08 -7.93
C LEU A 108 -2.05 7.05 -6.75
N ASN A 109 -2.33 8.33 -7.03
CA ASN A 109 -2.59 9.31 -5.97
C ASN A 109 -3.75 8.89 -5.05
N ASP A 110 -4.83 8.40 -5.64
CA ASP A 110 -6.03 7.98 -4.91
C ASP A 110 -5.76 6.77 -4.00
N THR A 111 -5.01 5.76 -4.48
CA THR A 111 -4.60 4.60 -3.65
C THR A 111 -3.81 5.04 -2.41
N PHE A 112 -2.83 5.94 -2.57
CA PHE A 112 -2.05 6.44 -1.42
C PHE A 112 -2.89 7.29 -0.47
N GLU A 113 -3.74 8.18 -0.99
CA GLU A 113 -4.55 9.06 -0.12
C GLU A 113 -5.62 8.27 0.63
N GLN A 114 -6.32 7.33 -0.01
CA GLN A 114 -7.30 6.48 0.66
C GLN A 114 -6.67 5.68 1.82
N LEU A 115 -5.45 5.18 1.64
CA LEU A 115 -4.74 4.48 2.71
C LEU A 115 -4.33 5.43 3.84
N ALA A 116 -3.88 6.65 3.53
CA ALA A 116 -3.52 7.64 4.54
C ALA A 116 -4.75 8.14 5.33
N GLU A 117 -5.90 8.33 4.66
CA GLU A 117 -7.16 8.67 5.31
C GLU A 117 -7.63 7.55 6.25
N ALA A 118 -7.57 6.29 5.79
CA ALA A 118 -7.88 5.13 6.62
C ALA A 118 -6.98 5.04 7.86
N ALA A 119 -5.67 5.28 7.70
CA ALA A 119 -4.73 5.29 8.81
C ALA A 119 -4.97 6.43 9.82
N THR A 120 -5.58 7.54 9.39
CA THR A 120 -5.95 8.65 10.29
C THR A 120 -7.18 8.31 11.13
N ALA A 121 -8.15 7.59 10.55
CA ALA A 121 -9.37 7.18 11.24
C ALA A 121 -9.15 6.05 12.27
N ALA A 122 -8.01 5.36 12.19
CA ALA A 122 -7.66 4.22 13.03
C ALA A 122 -6.91 4.60 14.34
N GLY A 123 -6.55 5.87 14.53
CA GLY A 123 -5.86 6.39 15.72
C GLY A 123 -6.79 7.14 16.68
#